data_AF-H0TNM9-F1
#
_entry.id   AF-H0TNM9-F1
#
_cell.length_a   1.000
_cell.length_b   1.000
_cell.length_c   1.000
_cell.angle_alpha   90.00
_cell.angle_beta   90.00
_cell.angle_gamma   90.00
#
_symmetry.space_group_name_H-M   'P 1'
#
loop_
_entity.id
_entity.type
_entity.pdbx_description
1 polymer ?
#
loop_
_entity_poly.entity_id
_entity_poly.type
_entity_poly.pdbx_seq_one_letter_code
_entity_poly.pdbx_strand_id
1 'polypeptide(L)'
;MSDAELLRNGSCPDKPRRSGWRCNCTTFQGNLGSHLNFSRMELTCSSSEFYSDEMTAPSNIIDAVSDLLGVARATVALQDRMLVTSGHRSITGRGRAARGSPESAAALLLAVAATPLSGPGVKETAVHYERYARLAAIAESGDWAAWPLKHLGSLPAGHSLHEAIAAIIVALGEGVTQASDLFLDAAPDADGVTTDLRIDVELEAPWPHAAITIRADQRRYYQTGEVDPADGVPIFHEDCIAQFKCRIEYRQTREEAEKYFDTLPRHPKAGRRTPDLRQTRRFTIATLAHIAALFSNRVKP
;
A
#
# COMPACT_ATOMS: atom_id res chain seq x y z
N MET A 1 -26.22 -36.13 -42.36
CA MET A 1 -26.23 -35.36 -43.63
C MET A 1 -27.08 -34.14 -43.38
N SER A 2 -26.67 -32.89 -43.49
CA SER A 2 -25.43 -32.14 -43.77
C SER A 2 -25.82 -30.66 -43.57
N ASP A 3 -24.85 -29.74 -43.55
CA ASP A 3 -24.96 -28.26 -43.55
C ASP A 3 -24.74 -27.65 -42.14
N ALA A 4 -23.52 -27.32 -41.70
CA ALA A 4 -22.42 -26.51 -42.24
C ALA A 4 -22.63 -24.98 -42.11
N GLU A 5 -21.79 -24.40 -41.25
CA GLU A 5 -21.12 -23.09 -41.31
C GLU A 5 -21.93 -21.79 -41.51
N LEU A 6 -21.91 -20.95 -40.47
CA LEU A 6 -21.91 -19.48 -40.60
C LEU A 6 -21.31 -18.84 -39.34
N LEU A 7 -19.97 -18.86 -39.22
CA LEU A 7 -19.23 -18.02 -38.27
C LEU A 7 -18.94 -16.66 -38.92
N ARG A 8 -19.53 -15.60 -38.37
CA ARG A 8 -19.25 -14.21 -38.74
C ARG A 8 -17.96 -13.75 -38.06
N ASN A 9 -16.94 -13.46 -38.88
CA ASN A 9 -15.75 -12.72 -38.47
C ASN A 9 -16.11 -11.23 -38.26
N GLY A 10 -16.21 -10.79 -37.01
CA GLY A 10 -16.24 -9.37 -36.65
C GLY A 10 -14.82 -8.81 -36.63
N SER A 11 -14.49 -7.99 -37.63
CA SER A 11 -13.23 -7.21 -37.68
C SER A 11 -13.23 -6.16 -36.57
N CYS A 12 -12.19 -6.20 -35.73
CA CYS A 12 -11.90 -5.18 -34.73
C CYS A 12 -11.16 -4.01 -35.41
N PRO A 13 -11.53 -2.74 -35.18
CA PRO A 13 -10.87 -1.61 -35.83
C PRO A 13 -9.42 -1.44 -35.34
N ASP A 14 -8.50 -1.37 -36.30
CA ASP A 14 -7.07 -1.12 -36.10
C ASP A 14 -6.85 0.21 -35.35
N LYS A 15 -6.27 0.13 -34.14
CA LYS A 15 -5.72 1.28 -33.42
C LYS A 15 -4.20 1.37 -33.64
N PRO A 16 -3.62 2.58 -33.70
CA PRO A 16 -2.21 2.76 -34.02
C PRO A 16 -1.30 2.16 -32.95
N ARG A 17 -0.39 1.29 -33.39
CA ARG A 17 0.66 0.66 -32.58
C ARG A 17 1.63 1.71 -32.02
N ARG A 18 1.51 2.02 -30.73
CA ARG A 18 2.64 2.50 -29.91
C ARG A 18 2.64 1.76 -28.57
N SER A 19 3.80 1.16 -28.28
CA SER A 19 4.24 0.48 -27.06
C SER A 19 3.34 -0.62 -26.47
N GLY A 20 3.75 -1.88 -26.60
CA GLY A 20 3.82 -2.86 -25.51
C GLY A 20 2.54 -3.47 -24.88
N TRP A 21 1.34 -2.93 -25.06
CA TRP A 21 0.14 -3.48 -24.42
C TRP A 21 -0.50 -4.58 -25.30
N ARG A 22 -0.55 -5.83 -24.82
CA ARG A 22 -1.46 -6.86 -25.34
C ARG A 22 -2.61 -7.02 -24.35
N CYS A 23 -3.81 -6.64 -24.76
CA CYS A 23 -5.02 -7.03 -24.05
C CYS A 23 -5.42 -8.44 -24.53
N ASN A 24 -5.38 -9.43 -23.64
CA ASN A 24 -6.04 -10.70 -23.89
C ASN A 24 -7.48 -10.59 -23.37
N CYS A 25 -8.45 -10.59 -24.29
CA CYS A 25 -9.86 -10.73 -23.96
C CYS A 25 -10.21 -12.21 -23.92
N THR A 26 -10.21 -12.81 -22.74
CA THR A 26 -10.70 -14.18 -22.56
C THR A 26 -12.19 -14.10 -22.19
N THR A 27 -13.06 -14.49 -23.12
CA THR A 27 -14.51 -14.57 -22.86
C THR A 27 -14.79 -15.96 -22.28
N PHE A 28 -15.18 -16.03 -21.01
CA PHE A 28 -15.61 -17.29 -20.40
C PHE A 28 -17.11 -17.49 -20.67
N GLN A 29 -17.46 -18.47 -21.49
CA GLN A 29 -18.84 -18.89 -21.71
C GLN A 29 -19.12 -20.14 -20.86
N GLY A 30 -19.76 -19.95 -19.71
CA GLY A 30 -20.38 -21.04 -18.95
C GLY A 30 -21.79 -21.28 -19.48
N ASN A 31 -22.07 -22.48 -20.01
CA ASN A 31 -23.38 -22.83 -20.55
C ASN A 31 -24.21 -23.54 -19.47
N LEU A 32 -25.07 -22.79 -18.79
CA LEU A 32 -26.15 -23.32 -17.95
C LEU A 32 -27.47 -23.01 -18.65
N GLY A 33 -28.29 -24.04 -18.84
CA GLY A 33 -29.44 -24.05 -19.73
C GLY A 33 -30.46 -22.91 -19.52
N SER A 34 -31.08 -22.55 -20.64
CA SER A 34 -32.27 -21.70 -20.82
C SER A 34 -32.18 -20.24 -20.34
N HIS A 35 -31.78 -19.40 -21.30
CA HIS A 35 -32.33 -18.06 -21.59
C HIS A 35 -31.86 -16.80 -20.85
N LEU A 36 -30.71 -16.78 -20.18
CA LEU A 36 -30.04 -15.50 -19.86
C LEU A 36 -28.51 -15.61 -20.01
N ASN A 37 -27.96 -14.99 -21.05
CA ASN A 37 -26.51 -14.84 -21.23
C ASN A 37 -26.04 -13.66 -20.39
N PHE A 38 -25.43 -13.92 -19.24
CA PHE A 38 -24.79 -12.89 -18.43
C PHE A 38 -23.32 -12.76 -18.84
N SER A 39 -22.97 -11.70 -19.56
CA SER A 39 -21.57 -11.33 -19.80
C SER A 39 -21.08 -10.48 -18.63
N ARG A 40 -20.56 -11.12 -17.58
CA ARG A 40 -19.84 -10.42 -16.52
C ARG A 40 -18.46 -10.04 -17.07
N MET A 41 -18.25 -8.75 -17.30
CA MET A 41 -16.95 -8.20 -17.68
C MET A 41 -16.11 -8.06 -16.41
N GLU A 42 -15.48 -9.15 -15.98
CA GLU A 42 -14.47 -9.07 -14.94
C GLU A 42 -13.19 -8.46 -15.55
N LEU A 43 -12.90 -7.21 -15.18
CA LEU A 43 -11.58 -6.63 -15.34
C LEU A 43 -10.66 -7.33 -14.33
N THR A 44 -10.29 -8.57 -14.62
CA THR A 44 -9.11 -9.16 -14.02
C THR A 44 -7.93 -8.49 -14.72
N CYS A 45 -7.25 -7.59 -14.00
CA CYS A 45 -5.87 -7.24 -14.35
C CYS A 45 -5.04 -8.50 -14.16
N SER A 46 -5.01 -9.36 -15.18
CA SER A 46 -4.08 -10.46 -15.28
C SER A 46 -2.69 -9.85 -15.51
N SER A 47 -2.01 -9.57 -14.39
CA SER A 47 -0.61 -9.16 -14.35
C SER A 47 0.34 -10.34 -14.60
N SER A 48 -0.07 -11.34 -15.38
CA SER A 48 0.76 -12.51 -15.69
C SER A 48 1.39 -12.33 -17.05
N GLU A 49 2.69 -11.98 -17.07
CA GLU A 49 3.70 -12.47 -18.04
C GLU A 49 5.03 -11.68 -18.05
N PHE A 50 5.40 -10.99 -16.95
CA PHE A 50 6.77 -10.45 -16.79
C PHE A 50 7.40 -10.72 -15.42
N TYR A 51 6.99 -11.78 -14.71
CA TYR A 51 7.73 -12.24 -13.54
C TYR A 51 8.83 -13.21 -13.96
N SER A 52 9.89 -12.67 -14.56
CA SER A 52 11.20 -13.29 -14.41
C SER A 52 11.47 -13.42 -12.91
N ASP A 53 12.16 -14.47 -12.49
CA ASP A 53 12.64 -14.69 -11.11
C ASP A 53 13.73 -13.66 -10.69
N GLU A 54 13.56 -12.41 -11.13
CA GLU A 54 14.38 -11.26 -10.86
C GLU A 54 14.01 -10.77 -9.45
N MET A 55 14.56 -11.50 -8.48
CA MET A 55 14.47 -11.22 -7.05
C MET A 55 14.53 -9.71 -6.78
N THR A 56 13.61 -9.21 -5.95
CA THR A 56 13.36 -7.82 -5.55
C THR A 56 14.54 -6.85 -5.76
N ALA A 57 14.76 -6.43 -7.01
CA ALA A 57 15.86 -5.56 -7.35
C ALA A 57 15.57 -4.14 -6.82
N PRO A 58 16.58 -3.37 -6.39
CA PRO A 58 16.39 -1.98 -5.96
C PRO A 58 15.65 -1.11 -6.98
N SER A 59 15.81 -1.39 -8.28
CA SER A 59 15.09 -0.71 -9.36
C SER A 59 13.58 -0.91 -9.29
N ASN A 60 13.12 -2.12 -8.96
CA ASN A 60 11.69 -2.44 -8.93
C ASN A 60 10.99 -1.69 -7.78
N ILE A 61 11.70 -1.49 -6.65
CA ILE A 61 11.19 -0.67 -5.54
C ILE A 61 11.10 0.81 -5.97
N ILE A 62 12.11 1.32 -6.70
CA ILE A 62 12.09 2.69 -7.23
C ILE A 62 10.92 2.87 -8.20
N ASP A 63 10.69 1.90 -9.09
CA ASP A 63 9.61 1.93 -10.09
C ASP A 63 8.25 1.91 -9.39
N ALA A 64 8.04 0.99 -8.45
CA ALA A 64 6.83 0.93 -7.63
C ALA A 64 6.55 2.24 -6.89
N VAL A 65 7.55 2.81 -6.20
CA VAL A 65 7.37 4.06 -5.43
C VAL A 65 7.13 5.26 -6.36
N SER A 66 7.80 5.30 -7.51
CA SER A 66 7.60 6.33 -8.55
C SER A 66 6.17 6.33 -9.05
N ASP A 67 5.67 5.16 -9.47
CA ASP A 67 4.34 5.00 -10.06
C ASP A 67 3.24 5.32 -9.05
N LEU A 68 3.40 4.87 -7.80
CA LEU A 68 2.37 5.03 -6.77
C LEU A 68 2.28 6.47 -6.22
N LEU A 69 3.41 7.16 -6.05
CA LEU A 69 3.44 8.52 -5.52
C LEU A 69 3.38 9.59 -6.62
N GLY A 70 3.40 9.19 -7.89
CA GLY A 70 3.43 10.11 -9.04
C GLY A 70 4.68 10.99 -9.07
N VAL A 71 5.78 10.53 -8.46
CA VAL A 71 7.06 11.25 -8.41
C VAL A 71 7.94 10.71 -9.53
N ALA A 72 8.57 11.59 -10.29
CA ALA A 72 9.44 11.17 -11.38
C ALA A 72 10.50 10.16 -10.90
N ARG A 73 10.60 9.03 -11.59
CA ARG A 73 11.56 7.95 -11.31
C ARG A 73 12.99 8.43 -11.02
N ALA A 74 13.47 9.41 -11.79
CA ALA A 74 14.82 9.98 -11.62
C ALA A 74 14.98 10.67 -10.24
N THR A 75 13.93 11.32 -9.74
CA THR A 75 13.89 11.94 -8.41
C THR A 75 13.94 10.87 -7.32
N VAL A 76 13.10 9.83 -7.44
CA VAL A 76 13.07 8.69 -6.50
C VAL A 76 14.44 7.99 -6.46
N ALA A 77 15.06 7.76 -7.62
CA ALA A 77 16.41 7.18 -7.70
C ALA A 77 17.49 8.06 -7.05
N LEU A 78 17.38 9.39 -7.17
CA LEU A 78 18.31 10.30 -6.50
C LEU A 78 18.10 10.31 -4.99
N GLN A 79 16.84 10.28 -4.52
CA GLN A 79 16.48 10.15 -3.11
C GLN A 79 17.02 8.85 -2.52
N ASP A 80 16.84 7.75 -3.25
CA ASP A 80 17.38 6.44 -2.89
C ASP A 80 18.90 6.46 -2.74
N ARG A 81 19.61 7.06 -3.69
CA ARG A 81 21.07 7.23 -3.60
C ARG A 81 21.49 8.02 -2.36
N MET A 82 20.71 9.03 -1.96
CA MET A 82 20.99 9.78 -0.73
C MET A 82 20.84 8.90 0.51
N LEU A 83 19.80 8.06 0.58
CA LEU A 83 19.60 7.10 1.68
C LEU A 83 20.74 6.08 1.77
N VAL A 84 21.23 5.60 0.63
CA VAL A 84 22.39 4.68 0.60
C VAL A 84 23.65 5.39 1.06
N THR A 85 23.88 6.62 0.61
CA THR A 85 25.07 7.41 0.96
C THR A 85 25.08 7.78 2.45
N SER A 86 23.91 8.04 3.05
CA SER A 86 23.79 8.33 4.47
C SER A 86 23.71 7.08 5.36
N GLY A 87 23.75 5.88 4.77
CA GLY A 87 23.72 4.61 5.50
C GLY A 87 22.34 4.19 6.04
N HIS A 88 21.26 4.86 5.61
CA HIS A 88 19.89 4.47 5.99
C HIS A 88 19.33 3.31 5.17
N ARG A 89 19.94 3.03 4.02
CA ARG A 89 19.61 1.88 3.19
C ARG A 89 20.87 1.06 2.92
N SER A 90 20.82 -0.23 3.25
CA SER A 90 21.86 -1.17 2.86
C SER A 90 21.47 -1.83 1.54
N ILE A 91 22.33 -1.75 0.53
CA ILE A 91 22.20 -2.56 -0.69
C ILE A 91 23.17 -3.71 -0.53
N THR A 92 22.64 -4.90 -0.26
CA THR A 92 23.44 -6.13 -0.22
C THR A 92 23.56 -6.69 -1.64
N GLY A 93 24.80 -7.01 -2.06
CA GLY A 93 25.11 -7.48 -3.41
C GLY A 93 25.61 -6.40 -4.37
N ARG A 94 26.02 -6.80 -5.58
CA ARG A 94 26.46 -5.89 -6.65
C ARG A 94 25.72 -6.22 -7.95
N GLY A 95 25.40 -5.20 -8.73
CA GLY A 95 24.74 -5.35 -10.02
C GLY A 95 23.38 -6.06 -9.89
N ARG A 96 23.13 -7.06 -10.74
CA ARG A 96 21.88 -7.83 -10.77
C ARG A 96 21.63 -8.69 -9.53
N ALA A 97 22.65 -8.91 -8.69
CA ALA A 97 22.52 -9.65 -7.43
C ALA A 97 22.11 -8.74 -6.25
N ALA A 98 21.93 -7.43 -6.48
CA ALA A 98 21.51 -6.50 -5.44
C ALA A 98 20.09 -6.83 -4.97
N ARG A 99 19.89 -6.99 -3.66
CA ARG A 99 18.59 -7.32 -3.07
C ARG A 99 18.06 -6.19 -2.20
N GLY A 100 16.80 -5.82 -2.44
CA GLY A 100 16.03 -4.98 -1.54
C GLY A 100 15.44 -5.78 -0.38
N SER A 101 15.32 -5.14 0.78
CA SER A 101 14.57 -5.64 1.93
C SER A 101 13.27 -4.83 2.14
N PRO A 102 12.28 -5.36 2.87
CA PRO A 102 11.08 -4.60 3.24
C PRO A 102 11.40 -3.29 3.98
N GLU A 103 12.40 -3.31 4.86
CA GLU A 103 12.90 -2.13 5.58
C GLU A 103 13.45 -1.09 4.61
N SER A 104 14.16 -1.54 3.56
CA SER A 104 14.65 -0.66 2.51
C SER A 104 13.52 -0.01 1.71
N ALA A 105 12.44 -0.74 1.45
CA ALA A 105 11.27 -0.22 0.76
C ALA A 105 10.50 0.78 1.64
N ALA A 106 10.32 0.46 2.92
CA ALA A 106 9.75 1.38 3.91
C ALA A 106 10.58 2.67 4.01
N ALA A 107 11.91 2.55 4.00
CA ALA A 107 12.79 3.71 4.07
C ALA A 107 12.65 4.63 2.86
N LEU A 108 12.64 4.05 1.66
CA LEU A 108 12.44 4.82 0.43
C LEU A 108 11.05 5.47 0.40
N LEU A 109 10.00 4.71 0.74
CA LEU A 109 8.63 5.22 0.79
C LEU A 109 8.50 6.42 1.73
N LEU A 110 9.04 6.31 2.95
CA LEU A 110 9.07 7.40 3.92
C LEU A 110 9.87 8.60 3.40
N ALA A 111 11.03 8.38 2.80
CA ALA A 111 11.86 9.47 2.27
C ALA A 111 11.15 10.27 1.17
N VAL A 112 10.48 9.59 0.24
CA VAL A 112 9.71 10.25 -0.83
C VAL A 112 8.49 10.97 -0.26
N ALA A 113 7.76 10.33 0.67
CA ALA A 113 6.55 10.89 1.26
C ALA A 113 6.84 12.07 2.22
N ALA A 114 7.96 12.05 2.93
CA ALA A 114 8.37 13.09 3.88
C ALA A 114 8.94 14.34 3.19
N THR A 115 9.40 14.22 1.93
CA THR A 115 9.99 15.35 1.22
C THR A 115 8.92 16.40 0.89
N PRO A 116 9.09 17.70 1.16
CA PRO A 116 8.09 18.72 0.86
C PRO A 116 7.80 18.85 -0.65
N LEU A 117 6.53 19.03 -1.03
CA LEU A 117 6.14 19.27 -2.44
C LEU A 117 6.69 20.60 -2.99
N SER A 118 6.79 21.61 -2.11
CA SER A 118 7.14 22.99 -2.46
C SER A 118 8.64 23.22 -2.65
N GLY A 119 9.46 22.16 -2.62
CA GLY A 119 10.91 22.20 -2.81
C GLY A 119 11.66 22.66 -1.55
N PRO A 120 12.41 21.73 -0.93
CA PRO A 120 13.86 21.77 -0.95
C PRO A 120 14.44 20.48 -1.54
N GLY A 121 15.63 20.61 -2.14
CA GLY A 121 16.19 19.63 -3.05
C GLY A 121 16.47 18.27 -2.41
N VAL A 122 16.64 17.26 -3.26
CA VAL A 122 16.96 15.87 -2.88
C VAL A 122 18.09 15.74 -1.85
N LYS A 123 18.93 16.77 -1.69
CA LYS A 123 19.95 16.91 -0.64
C LYS A 123 19.40 16.81 0.80
N GLU A 124 18.18 17.26 1.07
CA GLU A 124 17.58 17.24 2.42
C GLU A 124 16.76 15.96 2.69
N THR A 125 16.68 15.05 1.72
CA THR A 125 15.90 13.81 1.81
C THR A 125 16.28 12.99 3.04
N ALA A 126 17.58 12.84 3.33
CA ALA A 126 18.04 12.07 4.48
C ALA A 126 17.54 12.68 5.80
N VAL A 127 17.58 14.02 5.93
CA VAL A 127 17.11 14.73 7.13
C VAL A 127 15.60 14.56 7.31
N HIS A 128 14.82 14.68 6.23
CA HIS A 128 13.37 14.46 6.29
C HIS A 128 13.05 13.01 6.63
N TYR A 129 13.72 12.07 5.98
CA TYR A 129 13.60 10.65 6.29
C TYR A 129 13.86 10.38 7.77
N GLU A 130 15.00 10.81 8.32
CA GLU A 130 15.34 10.56 9.73
C GLU A 130 14.29 11.09 10.69
N ARG A 131 13.73 12.27 10.40
CA ARG A 131 12.68 12.88 11.24
C ARG A 131 11.41 12.04 11.33
N TYR A 132 10.99 11.42 10.22
CA TYR A 132 9.80 10.56 10.21
C TYR A 132 10.12 9.13 10.62
N ALA A 133 11.27 8.60 10.20
CA ALA A 133 11.70 7.25 10.49
C ALA A 133 11.88 7.01 11.99
N ARG A 134 12.26 8.03 12.76
CA ARG A 134 12.43 7.95 14.23
C ARG A 134 11.19 8.26 15.04
N LEU A 135 10.06 8.61 14.41
CA LEU A 135 8.84 8.87 15.16
C LEU A 135 8.48 7.61 15.94
N ALA A 136 8.42 7.73 17.26
CA ALA A 136 8.06 6.63 18.13
C ALA A 136 6.54 6.57 18.19
N ALA A 137 6.01 5.35 18.16
CA ALA A 137 4.61 5.12 18.43
C ALA A 137 4.23 5.69 19.80
N ILE A 138 2.95 5.98 20.02
CA ILE A 138 2.39 6.41 21.31
C ILE A 138 1.17 5.55 21.61
N ALA A 139 1.20 4.86 22.74
CA ALA A 139 0.03 4.22 23.31
C ALA A 139 -0.69 5.21 24.24
N GLU A 140 -1.95 5.57 23.93
CA GLU A 140 -2.75 6.47 24.79
C GLU A 140 -2.90 5.92 26.22
N SER A 141 -3.03 4.59 26.36
CA SER A 141 -3.11 3.89 27.64
C SER A 141 -1.74 3.63 28.28
N GLY A 142 -0.64 3.85 27.54
CA GLY A 142 0.70 3.38 27.92
C GLY A 142 0.88 1.86 27.78
N ASP A 143 -0.17 1.11 27.42
CA ASP A 143 -0.12 -0.34 27.24
C ASP A 143 0.13 -0.69 25.77
N TRP A 144 1.38 -1.05 25.47
CA TRP A 144 1.82 -1.47 24.14
C TRP A 144 1.34 -2.88 23.78
N ALA A 145 1.03 -3.71 24.77
CA ALA A 145 0.48 -5.05 24.55
C ALA A 145 -1.01 -4.99 24.14
N ALA A 146 -1.67 -3.84 24.30
CA ALA A 146 -3.07 -3.64 23.96
C ALA A 146 -3.32 -3.40 22.46
N TRP A 147 -2.29 -3.45 21.61
CA TRP A 147 -2.50 -3.28 20.19
C TRP A 147 -3.09 -4.56 19.60
N PRO A 148 -4.28 -4.51 18.99
CA PRO A 148 -4.98 -5.72 18.60
C PRO A 148 -4.37 -6.37 17.34
N LEU A 149 -3.17 -5.96 16.89
CA LEU A 149 -2.59 -6.31 15.60
C LEU A 149 -1.45 -7.33 15.72
N LYS A 150 -1.61 -8.52 15.13
CA LYS A 150 -0.66 -9.64 15.23
C LYS A 150 0.77 -9.28 14.80
N HIS A 151 0.93 -8.69 13.62
CA HIS A 151 2.25 -8.37 13.07
C HIS A 151 2.92 -7.14 13.70
N LEU A 152 2.14 -6.22 14.27
CA LEU A 152 2.68 -5.06 14.99
C LEU A 152 2.91 -5.35 16.47
N GLY A 153 2.20 -6.32 17.05
CA GLY A 153 2.37 -6.74 18.44
C GLY A 153 3.70 -7.46 18.72
N SER A 154 4.41 -7.91 17.69
CA SER A 154 5.77 -8.46 17.82
C SER A 154 6.85 -7.38 17.89
N LEU A 155 6.53 -6.13 17.52
CA LEU A 155 7.46 -5.02 17.58
C LEU A 155 7.65 -4.57 19.04
N PRO A 156 8.84 -4.05 19.39
CA PRO A 156 9.08 -3.54 20.73
C PRO A 156 8.16 -2.36 21.07
N ALA A 157 7.93 -2.16 22.37
CA ALA A 157 7.24 -0.98 22.89
C ALA A 157 7.94 0.30 22.40
N GLY A 158 7.16 1.26 21.90
CA GLY A 158 7.69 2.52 21.37
C GLY A 158 8.49 2.37 20.07
N HIS A 159 8.26 1.30 19.30
CA HIS A 159 8.89 1.15 17.99
C HIS A 159 8.61 2.34 17.08
N SER A 160 9.47 2.45 16.09
CA SER A 160 9.50 3.54 15.15
C SER A 160 8.48 3.38 14.02
N LEU A 161 8.10 4.49 13.40
CA LEU A 161 7.24 4.48 12.20
C LEU A 161 7.84 3.65 11.07
N HIS A 162 9.17 3.68 10.92
CA HIS A 162 9.88 2.89 9.92
C HIS A 162 9.71 1.39 10.13
N GLU A 163 9.88 0.92 11.37
CA GLU A 163 9.68 -0.49 11.74
C GLU A 163 8.23 -0.93 11.51
N ALA A 164 7.26 -0.08 11.86
CA ALA A 164 5.85 -0.37 11.64
C ALA A 164 5.49 -0.51 10.16
N ILE A 165 5.95 0.41 9.31
CA ILE A 165 5.71 0.32 7.86
C ILE A 165 6.40 -0.92 7.27
N ALA A 166 7.63 -1.23 7.70
CA ALA A 166 8.33 -2.43 7.25
C ALA A 166 7.56 -3.71 7.63
N ALA A 167 7.08 -3.80 8.87
CA ALA A 167 6.26 -4.92 9.34
C ALA A 167 4.95 -5.07 8.55
N ILE A 168 4.29 -3.96 8.20
CA ILE A 168 3.08 -3.99 7.35
C ILE A 168 3.41 -4.48 5.94
N ILE A 169 4.53 -4.04 5.34
CA ILE A 169 4.97 -4.53 4.02
C ILE A 169 5.24 -6.03 4.06
N VAL A 170 5.86 -6.53 5.14
CA VAL A 170 6.09 -7.98 5.34
C VAL A 170 4.75 -8.72 5.43
N ALA A 171 3.83 -8.27 6.30
CA ALA A 171 2.52 -8.89 6.48
C ALA A 171 1.75 -8.97 5.16
N LEU A 172 1.68 -7.87 4.41
CA LEU A 172 1.02 -7.87 3.10
C LEU A 172 1.75 -8.76 2.08
N GLY A 173 3.08 -8.88 2.19
CA GLY A 173 3.90 -9.75 1.35
C GLY A 173 3.60 -11.23 1.60
N GLU A 174 3.26 -11.59 2.84
CA GLU A 174 2.82 -12.91 3.28
C GLU A 174 1.38 -13.25 2.87
N GLY A 175 0.66 -12.30 2.23
CA GLY A 175 -0.70 -12.51 1.74
C GLY A 175 -1.79 -12.20 2.76
N VAL A 176 -1.48 -11.42 3.79
CA VAL A 176 -2.47 -10.94 4.77
C VAL A 176 -3.56 -10.16 4.06
N THR A 177 -4.76 -10.73 4.05
CA THR A 177 -5.91 -10.19 3.30
C THR A 177 -7.20 -10.19 4.12
N GLN A 178 -7.24 -10.92 5.25
CA GLN A 178 -8.42 -11.05 6.08
C GLN A 178 -8.28 -10.33 7.43
N ALA A 179 -9.42 -10.06 8.08
CA ALA A 179 -9.44 -9.43 9.39
C ALA A 179 -8.75 -10.31 10.43
N SER A 180 -8.96 -11.63 10.38
CA SER A 180 -8.35 -12.62 11.27
C SER A 180 -6.83 -12.69 11.16
N ASP A 181 -6.25 -12.30 10.03
CA ASP A 181 -4.80 -12.28 9.85
C ASP A 181 -4.15 -11.10 10.59
N LEU A 182 -4.91 -10.02 10.76
CA LEU A 182 -4.44 -8.79 11.39
C LEU A 182 -4.87 -8.70 12.84
N PHE A 183 -6.14 -8.91 13.14
CA PHE A 183 -6.72 -8.65 14.45
C PHE A 183 -6.75 -9.92 15.31
N LEU A 184 -6.33 -9.82 16.57
CA LEU A 184 -6.32 -10.95 17.51
C LEU A 184 -7.74 -11.49 17.79
N ASP A 185 -8.72 -10.60 17.88
CA ASP A 185 -10.10 -10.95 18.22
C ASP A 185 -10.99 -11.21 16.99
N ALA A 186 -10.43 -11.12 15.77
CA ALA A 186 -11.19 -11.35 14.55
C ALA A 186 -11.32 -12.84 14.26
N ALA A 187 -12.57 -13.29 14.12
CA ALA A 187 -12.86 -14.64 13.64
C ALA A 187 -12.45 -14.78 12.17
N PRO A 188 -12.00 -15.97 11.72
CA PRO A 188 -11.74 -16.22 10.31
C PRO A 188 -13.02 -16.02 9.47
N ASP A 189 -12.84 -15.57 8.23
CA ASP A 189 -13.95 -15.34 7.32
C ASP A 189 -14.67 -16.68 7.05
N ALA A 190 -15.92 -16.78 7.50
CA ALA A 190 -16.80 -17.91 7.18
C ALA A 190 -17.28 -17.84 5.72
N ASP A 191 -17.87 -18.92 5.21
CA ASP A 191 -18.43 -18.95 3.85
C ASP A 191 -19.41 -17.77 3.63
N GLY A 192 -19.19 -17.02 2.55
CA GLY A 192 -19.98 -15.83 2.19
C GLY A 192 -19.65 -14.57 2.97
N VAL A 193 -18.65 -14.61 3.87
CA VAL A 193 -18.08 -13.43 4.53
C VAL A 193 -16.85 -12.97 3.76
N THR A 194 -16.74 -11.66 3.58
CA THR A 194 -15.59 -11.01 2.94
C THR A 194 -15.07 -9.91 3.84
N THR A 195 -13.76 -9.76 3.93
CA THR A 195 -13.13 -8.63 4.62
C THR A 195 -12.83 -7.49 3.63
N ASP A 196 -13.32 -6.28 3.92
CA ASP A 196 -12.79 -5.04 3.35
C ASP A 196 -11.69 -4.48 4.27
N LEU A 197 -10.44 -4.64 3.86
CA LEU A 197 -9.26 -4.19 4.60
C LEU A 197 -8.76 -2.85 4.08
N ARG A 198 -8.58 -1.89 4.99
CA ARG A 198 -8.03 -0.56 4.70
C ARG A 198 -6.89 -0.22 5.63
N ILE A 199 -5.78 0.18 5.05
CA ILE A 199 -4.60 0.69 5.76
C ILE A 199 -4.33 2.08 5.22
N ASP A 200 -4.26 3.06 6.11
CA ASP A 200 -4.00 4.45 5.79
C ASP A 200 -2.81 4.94 6.61
N VAL A 201 -1.79 5.45 5.94
CA VAL A 201 -0.65 6.10 6.59
C VAL A 201 -0.70 7.58 6.29
N GLU A 202 -0.83 8.38 7.33
CA GLU A 202 -0.89 9.84 7.27
C GLU A 202 0.43 10.40 7.79
N LEU A 203 1.10 11.25 7.01
CA LEU A 203 2.27 12.02 7.43
C LEU A 203 1.91 13.50 7.45
N GLU A 204 2.17 14.17 8.56
CA GLU A 204 1.92 15.59 8.73
C GLU A 204 3.22 16.38 8.85
N ALA A 205 3.28 17.51 8.16
CA ALA A 205 4.35 18.51 8.22
C ALA A 205 3.72 19.88 8.54
N PRO A 206 4.46 20.87 9.08
CA PRO A 206 5.91 20.85 9.32
C PRO A 206 6.32 20.21 10.65
N TRP A 207 5.39 19.87 11.53
CA TRP A 207 5.70 19.13 12.76
C TRP A 207 5.62 17.65 12.44
N PRO A 208 6.75 16.92 12.49
CA PRO A 208 6.76 15.51 12.15
C PRO A 208 5.82 14.74 13.08
N HIS A 209 4.68 14.38 12.53
CA HIS A 209 3.66 13.56 13.14
C HIS A 209 3.17 12.59 12.08
N ALA A 210 2.88 11.36 12.49
CA ALA A 210 2.30 10.39 11.60
C ALA A 210 1.25 9.57 12.32
N ALA A 211 0.33 9.00 11.55
CA ALA A 211 -0.61 8.03 12.06
C ALA A 211 -0.80 6.90 11.07
N ILE A 212 -0.86 5.68 11.59
CA ILE A 212 -1.26 4.50 10.84
C ILE A 212 -2.67 4.12 11.32
N THR A 213 -3.63 4.12 10.41
CA THR A 213 -5.00 3.67 10.68
C THR A 213 -5.26 2.39 9.91
N ILE A 214 -5.61 1.32 10.62
CA ILE A 214 -5.95 0.02 10.06
C ILE A 214 -7.42 -0.25 10.39
N ARG A 215 -8.22 -0.55 9.37
CA ARG A 215 -9.64 -0.88 9.49
C ARG A 215 -9.93 -2.16 8.72
N ALA A 216 -10.69 -3.05 9.33
CA ALA A 216 -11.21 -4.23 8.65
C ALA A 216 -12.71 -4.31 8.90
N ASP A 217 -13.50 -4.34 7.82
CA ASP A 217 -14.96 -4.52 7.88
C ASP A 217 -15.29 -5.91 7.32
N GLN A 218 -15.77 -6.82 8.17
CA GLN A 218 -16.27 -8.13 7.74
C GLN A 218 -17.73 -8.02 7.32
N ARG A 219 -18.01 -8.29 6.05
CA ARG A 219 -19.33 -8.17 5.42
C ARG A 219 -19.80 -9.51 4.91
N ARG A 220 -21.06 -9.86 5.17
CA ARG A 220 -21.71 -11.03 4.57
C ARG A 220 -22.62 -10.59 3.44
N TYR A 221 -22.43 -11.19 2.28
CA TYR A 221 -23.33 -11.04 1.15
C TYR A 221 -24.21 -12.28 1.05
N TYR A 222 -25.52 -12.08 0.98
CA TYR A 222 -26.47 -13.17 0.78
C TYR A 222 -27.58 -12.74 -0.16
N GLN A 223 -28.05 -13.72 -0.94
CA GLN A 223 -29.19 -13.55 -1.83
C GLN A 223 -30.47 -13.75 -1.00
N THR A 224 -31.39 -12.79 -1.04
CA THR A 224 -32.66 -12.90 -0.29
C THR A 224 -33.70 -13.78 -0.98
N GLY A 225 -33.43 -14.21 -2.21
CA GLY A 225 -34.41 -14.87 -3.08
C GLY A 225 -35.34 -13.90 -3.78
N GLU A 226 -35.24 -12.60 -3.48
CA GLU A 226 -35.92 -11.54 -4.20
C GLU A 226 -35.18 -11.20 -5.50
N VAL A 227 -35.93 -10.73 -6.48
CA VAL A 227 -35.44 -10.34 -7.80
C VAL A 227 -35.95 -8.94 -8.07
N ASP A 228 -35.07 -8.05 -8.54
CA ASP A 228 -35.46 -6.69 -8.90
C ASP A 228 -36.47 -6.75 -10.06
N PRO A 229 -37.69 -6.21 -9.90
CA PRO A 229 -38.73 -6.27 -10.92
C PRO A 229 -38.39 -5.47 -12.18
N ALA A 230 -37.41 -4.56 -12.14
CA ALA A 230 -37.05 -3.73 -13.29
C ALA A 230 -36.16 -4.48 -14.30
N ASP A 231 -35.23 -5.30 -13.82
CA ASP A 231 -34.20 -5.93 -14.67
C ASP A 231 -34.07 -7.46 -14.47
N GLY A 232 -34.79 -8.05 -13.51
CA GLY A 232 -34.75 -9.48 -13.26
C GLY A 232 -33.47 -9.94 -12.55
N VAL A 233 -32.66 -9.03 -12.01
CA VAL A 233 -31.41 -9.37 -11.32
C VAL A 233 -31.69 -9.74 -9.86
N PRO A 234 -31.08 -10.82 -9.32
CA PRO A 234 -31.22 -11.15 -7.91
C PRO A 234 -30.79 -10.00 -7.00
N ILE A 235 -31.58 -9.72 -5.97
CA ILE A 235 -31.23 -8.73 -4.96
C ILE A 235 -30.28 -9.38 -3.96
N PHE A 236 -29.14 -8.72 -3.74
CA PHE A 236 -28.16 -9.09 -2.73
C PHE A 236 -28.23 -8.11 -1.58
N HIS A 237 -28.27 -8.64 -0.36
CA HIS A 237 -28.16 -7.85 0.86
C HIS A 237 -26.75 -7.98 1.42
N GLU A 238 -26.34 -6.90 2.09
CA GLU A 238 -25.03 -6.78 2.73
C GLU A 238 -25.23 -6.51 4.22
N ASP A 239 -24.73 -7.43 5.05
CA ASP A 239 -24.70 -7.24 6.50
C ASP A 239 -23.26 -7.04 6.97
N CYS A 240 -23.01 -5.98 7.72
CA CYS A 240 -21.75 -5.79 8.45
C CYS A 240 -21.76 -6.68 9.70
N ILE A 241 -20.93 -7.71 9.72
CA ILE A 241 -20.84 -8.66 10.85
C ILE A 241 -19.97 -8.06 11.96
N ALA A 242 -18.81 -7.54 11.59
CA ALA A 242 -17.83 -7.04 12.54
C ALA A 242 -17.02 -5.91 11.91
N GLN A 243 -16.63 -4.96 12.75
CA GLN A 243 -15.75 -3.86 12.38
C GLN A 243 -14.60 -3.78 13.37
N PHE A 244 -13.40 -3.78 12.83
CA PHE A 244 -12.16 -3.63 13.58
C PHE A 244 -11.48 -2.34 13.17
N LYS A 245 -10.98 -1.59 14.15
CA LYS A 245 -10.28 -0.33 13.91
C LYS A 245 -9.16 -0.17 14.91
N CYS A 246 -7.97 0.07 14.40
CA CYS A 246 -6.80 0.46 15.17
C CYS A 246 -6.23 1.75 14.56
N ARG A 247 -5.84 2.70 15.41
CA ARG A 247 -5.07 3.88 15.02
C ARG A 247 -3.87 3.97 15.93
N ILE A 248 -2.69 4.02 15.34
CA ILE A 248 -1.42 4.19 16.04
C ILE A 248 -0.87 5.55 15.66
N GLU A 249 -0.63 6.40 16.65
CA GLU A 249 -0.01 7.70 16.44
C GLU A 249 1.50 7.61 16.68
N TYR A 250 2.26 8.37 15.89
CA TYR A 250 3.71 8.41 15.95
C TYR A 250 4.16 9.87 16.08
N ARG A 251 4.85 10.21 17.16
CA ARG A 251 5.36 11.57 17.40
C ARG A 251 6.84 11.54 17.71
N GLN A 252 7.47 12.70 17.58
CA GLN A 252 8.83 12.90 18.04
C GLN A 252 8.88 12.77 19.57
N THR A 253 9.98 12.25 20.07
CA THR A 253 10.28 12.35 21.50
C THR A 253 10.41 13.84 21.89
N ARG A 254 10.18 14.15 23.16
CA ARG A 254 10.30 15.54 23.65
C ARG A 254 11.67 16.15 23.32
N GLU A 255 12.74 15.39 23.52
CA GLU A 255 14.12 15.83 23.24
C GLU A 255 14.34 16.14 21.76
N GLU A 256 13.80 15.31 20.86
CA GLU A 256 13.90 15.54 19.42
C GLU A 256 13.07 16.73 18.96
N ALA A 257 11.88 16.93 19.55
CA ALA A 257 11.06 18.09 19.30
C ALA A 257 11.79 19.38 19.72
N GLU A 258 12.43 19.39 20.90
CA GLU A 258 13.24 20.53 21.38
C GLU A 258 14.40 20.84 20.42
N LYS A 259 15.15 19.82 19.99
CA LYS A 259 16.20 19.97 18.96
C LYS A 259 15.65 20.49 17.64
N TYR A 260 14.48 20.00 17.22
CA TYR A 260 13.83 20.45 15.99
C TYR A 260 13.49 21.93 16.04
N PHE A 261 12.91 22.42 17.15
CA PHE A 261 12.64 23.84 17.30
C PHE A 261 13.89 24.67 17.09
N ASP A 262 15.05 24.22 17.58
CA ASP A 262 16.31 24.96 17.46
C ASP A 262 16.80 25.09 16.02
N THR A 263 16.37 24.19 15.13
CA THR A 263 16.67 24.27 13.69
C THR A 263 15.75 25.20 12.91
N LEU A 264 14.63 25.63 13.49
CA LEU A 264 13.67 26.49 12.77
C LEU A 264 14.25 27.89 12.54
N PRO A 265 14.07 28.47 11.33
CA PRO A 265 14.48 29.84 11.06
C PRO A 265 13.85 30.81 12.06
N ARG A 266 14.69 31.66 12.67
CA ARG A 266 14.21 32.74 13.53
C ARG A 266 13.77 33.90 12.66
N HIS A 267 12.48 34.22 12.68
CA HIS A 267 11.96 35.43 12.06
C HIS A 267 12.26 36.64 12.97
N PRO A 268 12.85 37.73 12.44
CA PRO A 268 13.38 38.84 13.25
C PRO A 268 12.32 39.56 14.09
N LYS A 269 11.04 39.52 13.69
CA LYS A 269 9.94 40.18 14.42
C LYS A 269 8.93 39.22 15.07
N ALA A 270 8.91 37.96 14.63
CA ALA A 270 7.85 37.02 15.00
C ALA A 270 8.36 35.81 15.79
N GLY A 271 9.66 35.77 16.12
CA GLY A 271 10.28 34.61 16.74
C GLY A 271 10.39 33.44 15.76
N ARG A 272 10.31 32.21 16.25
CA ARG A 272 10.38 31.01 15.39
C ARG A 272 9.05 30.86 14.66
N ARG A 273 9.06 31.00 13.33
CA ARG A 273 7.87 30.72 12.50
C ARG A 273 7.89 29.26 12.10
N THR A 274 6.85 28.54 12.47
CA THR A 274 6.51 27.29 11.79
C THR A 274 6.10 27.63 10.35
N PRO A 275 6.52 26.86 9.35
CA PRO A 275 5.97 26.98 8.01
C PRO A 275 4.44 26.91 8.09
N ASP A 276 3.73 27.94 7.62
CA ASP A 276 2.25 27.98 7.69
C ASP A 276 1.60 26.89 6.81
N LEU A 277 2.38 26.24 5.95
CA LEU A 277 1.95 25.17 5.06
C LEU A 277 1.93 23.83 5.81
N ARG A 278 0.77 23.50 6.39
CA ARG A 278 0.48 22.13 6.80
C ARG A 278 0.39 21.27 5.55
N GLN A 279 1.25 20.25 5.46
CA GLN A 279 1.17 19.25 4.40
C GLN A 279 0.76 17.92 5.03
N THR A 280 -0.29 17.31 4.51
CA THR A 280 -0.69 15.95 4.86
C THR A 280 -0.47 15.07 3.65
N ARG A 281 0.38 14.06 3.77
CA ARG A 281 0.54 13.02 2.76
C ARG A 281 -0.16 11.75 3.23
N ARG A 282 -0.88 11.10 2.33
CA ARG A 282 -1.54 9.83 2.62
C ARG A 282 -1.17 8.80 1.57
N PHE A 283 -0.85 7.60 2.01
CA PHE A 283 -0.80 6.43 1.14
C PHE A 283 -1.63 5.29 1.76
N THR A 284 -2.15 4.43 0.89
CA THR A 284 -3.20 3.46 1.23
C THR A 284 -2.68 2.02 1.17
N ILE A 285 -3.51 1.06 1.57
CA ILE A 285 -3.22 -0.37 1.41
C ILE A 285 -2.83 -0.74 -0.03
N ALA A 286 -3.46 -0.13 -1.04
CA ALA A 286 -3.09 -0.37 -2.45
C ALA A 286 -1.61 -0.05 -2.73
N THR A 287 -1.10 1.07 -2.19
CA THR A 287 0.31 1.46 -2.30
C THR A 287 1.20 0.41 -1.63
N LEU A 288 0.86 0.05 -0.39
CA LEU A 288 1.65 -0.89 0.40
C LEU A 288 1.64 -2.30 -0.19
N ALA A 289 0.49 -2.77 -0.67
CA ALA A 289 0.31 -4.08 -1.30
C ALA A 289 1.10 -4.19 -2.61
N HIS A 290 1.13 -3.13 -3.43
CA HIS A 290 1.91 -3.12 -4.65
C HIS A 290 3.42 -3.23 -4.37
N ILE A 291 3.92 -2.56 -3.34
CA ILE A 291 5.30 -2.68 -2.88
C ILE A 291 5.54 -4.08 -2.26
N ALA A 292 4.60 -4.57 -1.46
CA ALA A 292 4.68 -5.86 -0.79
C ALA A 292 4.71 -7.05 -1.77
N ALA A 293 4.02 -6.94 -2.90
CA ALA A 293 4.04 -7.94 -3.97
C ALA A 293 5.45 -8.21 -4.52
N LEU A 294 6.37 -7.24 -4.42
CA LEU A 294 7.77 -7.42 -4.78
C LEU A 294 8.51 -8.42 -3.85
N PHE A 295 7.92 -8.74 -2.70
CA PHE A 295 8.50 -9.60 -1.67
C PHE A 295 7.75 -10.93 -1.49
N SER A 296 6.54 -11.09 -2.06
CA SER A 296 5.68 -12.27 -1.87
C SER A 296 6.28 -13.61 -2.32
N ASN A 297 7.19 -13.61 -3.30
CA ASN A 297 7.85 -14.84 -3.77
C ASN A 297 8.86 -15.44 -2.78
N ARG A 298 9.13 -14.78 -1.64
CA ARG A 298 10.04 -15.29 -0.60
C ARG A 298 9.36 -16.27 0.35
N VAL A 299 8.03 -16.33 0.35
CA VAL A 299 7.23 -17.23 1.20
C VAL A 299 6.78 -18.43 0.35
N LYS A 300 7.73 -19.17 -0.21
CA LYS A 300 7.45 -20.58 -0.55
C LYS A 300 7.79 -21.39 0.71
N PRO A 301 6.87 -22.27 1.17
CA PRO A 301 7.02 -23.05 2.40
C PRO A 301 8.26 -23.94 2.39
#